data_AF-A0A937VWL5-F1
#
_entry.id   AF-A0A937VWL5-F1
#
_cell.length_a   1.000
_cell.length_b   1.000
_cell.length_c   1.000
_cell.angle_alpha   90.00
_cell.angle_beta   90.00
_cell.angle_gamma   90.00
#
_symmetry.space_group_name_H-M   'P 1'
#
loop_
_entity.id
_entity.type
_entity.pdbx_description
1 polymer ?
#
loop_
_entity_poly.entity_id
_entity_poly.type
_entity_poly.pdbx_seq_one_letter_code
_entity_poly.pdbx_strand_id
1 'polypeptide(L)' 'MSQFLNENCECYVLITCSKPSAEGKMQVEMTYEGDATLASYLIESAHSLMDENEALQSYS' A
#
# COMPACT_ATOMS: atom_id res chain seq x y z
N MET A 1 0.83 -9.45 13.87
CA MET A 1 1.16 -8.49 12.78
C MET A 1 2.67 -8.25 12.65
N SER A 2 3.43 -8.27 13.75
CA SER A 2 4.90 -8.15 13.77
C SER A 2 5.69 -9.35 13.21
N GLN A 3 5.04 -10.43 12.76
CA GLN A 3 5.74 -11.66 12.39
C GLN A 3 6.43 -11.61 11.01
N PHE A 4 6.15 -10.58 10.20
CA PHE A 4 6.69 -10.46 8.84
C PHE A 4 7.69 -9.30 8.65
N LEU A 5 7.83 -8.43 9.65
CA LEU A 5 8.80 -7.34 9.60
C LEU A 5 10.08 -7.86 10.26
N ASN A 6 11.04 -8.23 9.43
CA ASN A 6 12.35 -8.70 9.88
C ASN A 6 13.05 -7.58 10.66
N GLU A 7 13.94 -7.93 11.59
CA GLU A 7 14.64 -6.97 12.48
C GLU A 7 15.46 -5.92 11.71
N ASN A 8 15.72 -6.13 10.41
CA ASN A 8 16.47 -5.24 9.52
C ASN A 8 15.61 -4.47 8.52
N CYS A 9 14.30 -4.31 8.78
CA CYS A 9 13.42 -3.51 7.92
C CYS A 9 13.63 -2.02 8.20
N GLU A 10 14.31 -1.32 7.28
CA GLU A 10 14.61 0.12 7.42
C GLU A 10 13.40 1.02 7.21
N CYS A 11 12.39 0.55 6.46
CA CYS A 11 11.13 1.26 6.25
C CYS A 11 10.04 0.30 5.75
N TYR A 12 8.82 0.50 6.24
CA TYR A 12 7.63 -0.16 5.69
C TYR A 12 6.44 0.79 5.60
N VAL A 13 5.54 0.46 4.68
CA VAL A 13 4.19 1.02 4.61
C VAL A 13 3.21 -0.15 4.68
N LEU A 14 2.32 -0.12 5.66
CA LEU A 14 1.27 -1.11 5.85
C LEU A 14 -0.07 -0.46 5.50
N ILE A 15 -0.71 -1.00 4.46
CA ILE A 15 -2.07 -0.62 4.06
C ILE A 15 -2.99 -1.76 4.43
N THR A 16 -4.03 -1.47 5.19
CA THR A 16 -5.07 -2.44 5.54
C THR A 16 -6.43 -1.95 5.09
N CYS A 17 -7.24 -2.90 4.64
CA CYS A 17 -8.58 -2.64 4.16
C CYS A 17 -9.57 -3.52 4.93
N SER A 18 -10.65 -2.93 5.43
CA SER A 18 -11.77 -3.72 5.95
C SER A 18 -12.47 -4.45 4.81
N LYS A 19 -13.33 -5.41 5.16
CA LYS A 19 -14.32 -5.88 4.19
C LYS A 19 -15.21 -4.70 3.75
N PRO A 20 -15.70 -4.68 2.49
CA PRO A 20 -16.71 -3.72 2.08
C PRO A 20 -17.96 -3.84 2.95
N SER A 21 -18.54 -2.70 3.34
CA SER A 21 -19.84 -2.66 3.99
C SER A 21 -20.97 -2.95 2.99
N ALA A 22 -22.20 -3.12 3.48
CA ALA A 22 -23.38 -3.27 2.61
C ALA A 22 -23.61 -2.05 1.68
N GLU A 23 -23.05 -0.89 2.04
CA GLU A 23 -23.09 0.35 1.25
C GLU A 23 -21.90 0.47 0.28
N GLY A 24 -21.05 -0.56 0.20
CA GLY A 24 -19.84 -0.56 -0.63
C GLY A 24 -18.68 0.25 -0.06
N LYS A 25 -18.80 0.77 1.16
CA LYS A 25 -17.72 1.55 1.81
C LYS A 25 -16.67 0.61 2.38
N MET A 26 -15.40 0.96 2.22
CA MET A 26 -14.27 0.25 2.78
C MET A 26 -13.49 1.20 3.68
N GLN A 27 -13.16 0.75 4.89
CA GLN A 27 -12.22 1.48 5.73
C GLN A 27 -10.81 1.10 5.32
N VAL A 28 -10.01 2.11 5.01
CA VAL A 28 -8.61 1.96 4.63
C VAL A 28 -7.78 2.68 5.67
N GLU A 29 -6.80 1.97 6.23
CA GLU A 29 -5.85 2.51 7.18
C GLU A 29 -4.43 2.32 6.63
N MET A 30 -3.63 3.37 6.72
CA MET A 30 -2.22 3.35 6.33
C MET A 30 -1.37 3.75 7.52
N THR A 31 -0.39 2.92 7.82
CA THR A 31 0.64 3.18 8.83
C THR A 31 2.01 2.96 8.21
N TYR A 32 2.99 3.74 8.61
CA TYR A 32 4.37 3.57 8.17
C TYR A 32 5.35 3.69 9.34
N GLU A 33 6.52 3.10 9.18
CA GLU A 33 7.65 3.24 10.09
C GLU A 33 8.93 3.39 9.27
N GLY A 34 9.91 4.09 9.83
CA GLY A 34 11.15 4.46 9.14
C GLY A 34 11.12 5.91 8.63
N ASP A 35 12.00 6.21 7.68
CA ASP A 35 12.13 7.54 7.11
C ASP A 35 10.91 7.92 6.26
N ALA A 36 10.36 9.12 6.49
CA ALA A 36 9.17 9.59 5.80
C ALA A 36 9.39 9.80 4.30
N THR A 37 10.60 10.21 3.88
CA THR A 37 10.93 10.39 2.47
C THR A 37 10.95 9.04 1.75
N LEU A 38 11.54 8.02 2.38
CA LEU A 38 11.55 6.66 1.86
C LEU A 38 10.12 6.07 1.79
N ALA A 39 9.31 6.28 2.82
CA ALA A 39 7.91 5.86 2.82
C ALA A 39 7.11 6.51 1.68
N SER A 40 7.27 7.83 1.47
CA SER A 40 6.64 8.55 0.35
C SER A 40 7.10 7.99 -1.01
N TYR A 41 8.39 7.76 -1.18
CA TYR A 41 8.93 7.17 -2.41
C TYR A 41 8.33 5.79 -2.71
N LEU A 42 8.17 4.94 -1.69
CA LEU A 42 7.54 3.62 -1.83
C LEU A 42 6.08 3.74 -2.27
N ILE A 43 5.32 4.66 -1.68
CA ILE A 43 3.91 4.89 -2.01
C ILE A 43 3.76 5.40 -3.44
N GLU A 44 4.54 6.41 -3.83
CA GLU A 44 4.50 6.99 -5.18
C GLU A 44 4.86 5.96 -6.25
N SER A 45 5.91 5.16 -5.99
CA SER A 45 6.32 4.09 -6.89
C SER A 45 5.24 3.01 -7.03
N ALA A 46 4.62 2.60 -5.92
CA ALA A 46 3.53 1.62 -5.94
C ALA A 46 2.32 2.14 -6.72
N HIS A 47 1.95 3.42 -6.54
CA HIS A 47 0.87 4.05 -7.28
C HIS A 47 1.13 4.05 -8.78
N SER A 48 2.34 4.48 -9.21
CA SER A 48 2.73 4.49 -10.62
C SER A 48 2.61 3.11 -11.26
N LEU A 49 3.05 2.06 -10.56
CA LEU A 49 2.96 0.68 -11.06
C LEU A 49 1.52 0.17 -11.17
N MET A 50 0.63 0.62 -10.28
CA MET A 50 -0.79 0.26 -10.34
C MET A 50 -1.46 0.93 -11.54
N ASP A 51 -1.20 2.21 -11.77
CA ASP A 51 -1.73 2.97 -12.91
C ASP A 51 -1.30 2.33 -14.26
N GLU A 52 -0.02 1.93 -14.36
CA GLU A 52 0.50 1.22 -15.53
C GLU A 52 -0.19 -0.13 -15.76
N ASN A 53 -0.45 -0.89 -14.69
CA ASN A 53 -1.14 -2.17 -14.78
C ASN A 53 -2.62 -2.02 -15.16
N GLU A 54 -3.32 -1.01 -14.63
CA GLU A 54 -4.71 -0.72 -15.04
C GLU A 54 -4.78 -0.34 -16.51
N ALA A 55 -3.83 0.46 -17.00
CA ALA A 55 -3.72 0.79 -18.41
C ALA A 55 -3.54 -0.47 -19.27
N LEU A 56 -2.67 -1.41 -18.87
CA LEU A 56 -2.45 -2.66 -19.59
C LEU A 56 -3.66 -3.61 -19.59
N GLN A 57 -4.42 -3.67 -18.49
CA GLN A 57 -5.64 -4.50 -18.42
C GLN A 57 -6.82 -3.92 -19.21
N SER A 58 -6.82 -2.61 -19.52
CA SER A 58 -7.86 -1.99 -20.35
C SER A 58 -7.77 -2.32 -21.85
N TYR A 59 -6.65 -2.92 -22.30
CA TYR A 59 -6.40 -3.30 -23.69
C TYR A 59 -6.44 -4.82 -23.94
N SER A 60 -6.83 -5.61 -22.93
CA SER A 60 -6.98 -7.08 -22.98
C SER A 60 -8.42 -7.49 -22.74
#